data_AF-E8WPW2-F1
#
_entry.id   AF-E8WPW2-F1
#
_cell.length_a   1.000
_cell.length_b   1.000
_cell.length_c   1.000
_cell.angle_alpha   90.00
_cell.angle_beta   90.00
_cell.angle_gamma   90.00
#
_symmetry.space_group_name_H-M   'P 1'
#
loop_
_entity.id
_entity.type
_entity.pdbx_description
1 polymer ?
#
loop_
_entity_poly.entity_id
_entity_poly.type
_entity_poly.pdbx_seq_one_letter_code
_entity_poly.pdbx_strand_id
1 'polypeptide(L)'
;MRTTIKELVLHRLKLKDTWVICFVLGLVMMNYPFISIFNKPILPFGIPLLYLYLLVGWVGSIFIVYLFGRAARKDTDTKGRL
;
A
#
# COMPACT_ATOMS: atom_id res chain seq x y z
N MET A 1 7.30 13.98 17.22
CA MET A 1 7.08 14.76 15.98
C MET A 1 6.97 13.85 14.74
N ARG A 2 6.06 12.86 14.73
CA ARG A 2 5.80 11.91 13.61
C ARG A 2 4.31 11.59 13.43
N THR A 3 3.44 12.29 14.16
CA THR A 3 2.02 11.94 14.34
C THR A 3 1.09 12.66 13.37
N THR A 4 1.46 13.84 12.88
CA THR A 4 0.59 14.69 12.05
C THR A 4 0.30 14.13 10.65
N ILE A 5 1.24 13.40 10.04
CA ILE A 5 1.06 12.82 8.70
C ILE A 5 0.05 11.67 8.73
N LYS A 6 0.08 10.86 9.80
CA LYS A 6 -0.84 9.72 9.95
C LYS A 6 -2.28 10.19 10.10
N GLU A 7 -2.51 11.25 10.86
CA GLU A 7 -3.87 11.79 11.08
C GLU A 7 -4.47 12.45 9.84
N LEU A 8 -3.67 13.19 9.06
CA LEU A 8 -4.12 13.82 7.81
C LEU A 8 -4.45 12.80 6.72
N VAL A 9 -3.66 11.73 6.63
CA VAL A 9 -3.92 10.62 5.71
C VAL A 9 -5.16 9.85 6.17
N LEU A 10 -5.26 9.47 7.46
CA LEU A 10 -6.37 8.68 8.00
C LEU A 10 -7.75 9.37 7.89
N HIS A 11 -7.83 10.69 8.08
CA HIS A 11 -9.13 11.39 8.08
C HIS A 11 -9.79 11.45 6.68
N ARG A 12 -9.01 11.38 5.60
CA ARG A 12 -9.55 11.42 4.21
C ARG A 12 -9.87 10.05 3.65
N LEU A 13 -9.42 8.99 4.32
CA LEU A 13 -9.60 7.61 3.92
C LEU A 13 -10.91 7.07 4.51
N LYS A 14 -12.03 7.63 4.05
CA LYS A 14 -13.36 7.08 4.36
C LYS A 14 -13.45 5.65 3.83
N LEU A 15 -13.91 4.76 4.71
CA LEU A 15 -13.85 3.30 4.68
C LEU A 15 -14.64 2.59 3.56
N LYS A 16 -14.98 3.28 2.46
CA LYS A 16 -15.71 2.69 1.33
C LYS A 16 -14.80 2.27 0.17
N ASP A 17 -13.58 2.81 0.11
CA ASP A 17 -12.73 2.71 -1.07
C ASP A 17 -11.50 1.80 -0.90
N THR A 18 -11.47 0.91 0.10
CA THR A 18 -10.33 -0.03 0.29
C THR A 18 -10.04 -0.85 -0.97
N TRP A 19 -11.10 -1.25 -1.68
CA TRP A 19 -10.98 -1.93 -2.97
C TRP A 19 -10.35 -1.04 -4.06
N VAL A 20 -10.70 0.25 -4.10
CA VAL A 20 -10.12 1.22 -5.03
C VAL A 20 -8.63 1.41 -4.74
N ILE A 21 -8.23 1.44 -3.47
CA ILE A 21 -6.82 1.57 -3.08
C ILE A 21 -6.02 0.33 -3.46
N CYS A 22 -6.54 -0.88 -3.20
CA CYS A 22 -5.95 -2.11 -3.69
C CYS A 22 -5.78 -2.08 -5.22
N PHE A 23 -6.81 -1.62 -5.92
CA PHE A 23 -6.85 -1.60 -7.37
C PHE A 23 -5.85 -0.59 -7.96
N VAL A 24 -5.83 0.65 -7.45
CA VAL A 24 -4.86 1.68 -7.84
C VAL A 24 -3.45 1.22 -7.54
N LEU A 25 -3.22 0.56 -6.41
CA LEU A 25 -1.90 0.08 -6.04
C LEU A 25 -1.41 -1.04 -6.96
N GLY A 26 -2.29 -1.99 -7.32
CA GLY A 26 -2.03 -2.98 -8.35
C GLY A 26 -1.75 -2.34 -9.72
N LEU A 27 -2.54 -1.34 -10.12
CA LEU A 27 -2.34 -0.56 -11.34
C LEU A 27 -0.99 0.15 -11.38
N VAL A 28 -0.56 0.75 -10.27
CA VAL A 28 0.75 1.41 -10.15
C VAL A 28 1.88 0.39 -10.27
N MET A 29 1.75 -0.77 -9.61
CA MET A 29 2.72 -1.88 -9.71
C MET A 29 2.85 -2.42 -11.13
N MET A 30 1.73 -2.51 -11.84
CA MET A 30 1.65 -3.10 -13.19
C MET A 30 1.85 -2.05 -14.30
N ASN A 31 2.14 -0.80 -13.93
CA ASN A 31 2.30 0.30 -14.88
C ASN A 31 3.63 0.18 -15.63
N TYR A 32 3.57 0.20 -16.96
CA TYR A 32 4.72 0.10 -17.86
C TYR A 32 5.94 1.01 -17.53
N PRO A 33 5.80 2.30 -17.19
CA PRO A 33 6.95 3.16 -16.87
C PRO A 33 7.73 2.68 -15.64
N PHE A 34 7.07 2.18 -14.60
CA PHE A 34 7.76 1.62 -13.45
C PHE A 34 8.52 0.35 -13.83
N ILE A 35 7.86 -0.55 -14.56
CA ILE A 35 8.49 -1.77 -15.08
C ILE A 35 9.72 -1.43 -15.91
N SER A 36 9.62 -0.45 -16.83
CA SER A 36 10.71 -0.03 -17.72
C SER A 36 11.91 0.56 -16.96
N ILE A 37 11.68 1.31 -15.88
CA ILE A 37 12.75 1.86 -15.03
C ILE A 37 13.53 0.74 -14.32
N PHE A 38 12.82 -0.27 -13.82
CA PHE A 38 13.42 -1.41 -13.09
C PHE A 38 13.84 -2.58 -13.97
N ASN A 39 13.42 -2.61 -15.25
CA ASN A 39 13.82 -3.59 -16.26
C ASN A 39 15.25 -3.32 -16.79
N LYS A 40 16.17 -3.03 -15.88
CA LYS A 40 17.60 -2.98 -16.17
C LYS A 40 18.18 -4.37 -15.89
N PRO A 41 19.18 -4.85 -16.65
CA PRO A 41 19.85 -6.13 -16.44
C PRO A 41 20.80 -6.06 -15.22
N ILE A 42 20.34 -5.49 -14.12
CA ILE A 42 21.02 -5.46 -12.83
C ILE A 42 20.48 -6.65 -12.05
N LEU A 43 21.38 -7.57 -11.68
CA LEU A 43 21.04 -8.78 -10.94
C LEU A 43 21.64 -8.70 -9.52
N PRO A 44 21.07 -7.90 -8.60
CA PRO A 44 21.45 -8.03 -7.20
C PRO A 44 21.19 -9.47 -6.74
N PHE A 45 22.20 -10.14 -6.17
CA PHE A 45 22.13 -11.54 -5.74
C PHE A 45 21.76 -12.56 -6.84
N GLY A 46 21.92 -12.23 -8.12
CA GLY A 46 21.57 -13.12 -9.23
C GLY A 46 20.08 -13.11 -9.61
N ILE A 47 19.27 -12.25 -8.99
CA ILE A 47 17.83 -12.13 -9.26
C ILE A 47 17.58 -10.81 -10.01
N PRO A 48 16.80 -10.80 -11.11
CA PRO A 48 16.47 -9.57 -11.80
C PRO A 48 15.77 -8.56 -10.89
N LEU A 49 16.20 -7.30 -10.95
CA LEU A 49 15.68 -6.22 -10.11
C LEU A 49 14.15 -6.08 -10.19
N LEU A 50 13.56 -6.42 -11.34
CA LEU A 50 12.12 -6.43 -11.56
C LEU A 50 11.37 -7.33 -10.56
N TYR A 51 11.92 -8.51 -10.22
CA TYR A 51 11.30 -9.40 -9.23
C TYR A 51 11.35 -8.80 -7.83
N LEU A 52 12.47 -8.16 -7.46
CA LEU A 52 12.60 -7.48 -6.17
C LEU A 52 11.58 -6.35 -6.05
N TYR A 53 11.41 -5.57 -7.12
CA TYR A 53 10.39 -4.52 -7.21
C TYR A 53 8.99 -5.10 -7.01
N LEU A 54 8.65 -6.19 -7.73
CA LEU A 54 7.34 -6.81 -7.64
C LEU A 54 7.08 -7.34 -6.22
N LEU A 55 8.09 -7.94 -5.59
CA LEU A 55 8.00 -8.50 -4.25
C LEU A 55 7.81 -7.41 -3.18
N VAL A 56 8.57 -6.32 -3.26
CA VAL A 56 8.42 -5.16 -2.36
C VAL A 56 7.08 -4.46 -2.57
N GLY A 57 6.66 -4.26 -3.82
CA GLY A 57 5.35 -3.69 -4.14
C GLY A 57 4.20 -4.54 -3.59
N TRP A 58 4.33 -5.87 -3.68
CA TRP A 58 3.32 -6.80 -3.18
C TRP A 58 3.22 -6.77 -1.65
N VAL A 59 4.35 -6.83 -0.94
CA VAL A 59 4.39 -6.70 0.53
C VAL A 59 3.86 -5.33 0.98
N GLY A 60 4.25 -4.26 0.28
CA GLY A 60 3.73 -2.91 0.51
C GLY A 60 2.22 -2.83 0.34
N SER A 61 1.68 -3.53 -0.65
CA SER A 61 0.22 -3.62 -0.88
C SER A 61 -0.50 -4.28 0.27
N ILE A 62 -0.03 -5.44 0.72
CA ILE A 62 -0.61 -6.13 1.87
C ILE A 62 -0.51 -5.25 3.12
N PHE A 63 0.62 -4.58 3.33
CA PHE A 63 0.83 -3.71 4.47
C PHE A 63 -0.15 -2.52 4.50
N ILE A 64 -0.38 -1.87 3.36
CA ILE A 64 -1.37 -0.80 3.23
C ILE A 64 -2.76 -1.35 3.56
N VAL A 65 -3.18 -2.45 2.95
CA VAL A 65 -4.50 -3.06 3.22
C VAL A 65 -4.67 -3.42 4.68
N TYR A 66 -3.63 -3.99 5.30
CA TYR A 66 -3.62 -4.33 6.72
C TYR A 66 -3.77 -3.10 7.61
N LEU A 67 -3.02 -2.03 7.34
CA LEU A 67 -3.09 -0.78 8.10
C LEU A 67 -4.49 -0.16 8.03
N PHE A 68 -5.09 -0.19 6.84
CA PHE A 68 -6.45 0.29 6.59
C PHE A 68 -7.51 -0.56 7.29
N GLY A 69 -7.43 -1.88 7.18
CA GLY A 69 -8.34 -2.79 7.88
C GLY A 69 -8.26 -2.62 9.40
N ARG A 70 -7.07 -2.34 9.93
CA ARG A 70 -6.87 -2.05 11.35
C ARG A 70 -7.42 -0.67 11.76
N ALA A 71 -7.28 0.35 10.91
CA ALA A 71 -7.86 1.67 11.15
C ALA A 71 -9.39 1.63 11.17
N ALA A 72 -10.01 0.92 10.22
CA ALA A 72 -11.46 0.75 10.10
C ALA A 72 -12.11 0.12 11.34
N ARG A 73 -11.41 -0.84 11.97
CA ARG A 73 -11.88 -1.49 13.20
C ARG A 73 -11.88 -0.57 14.42
N LYS A 74 -11.06 0.49 14.41
CA LYS A 74 -10.91 1.40 15.55
C LYS A 74 -12.14 2.31 15.73
N ASP A 75 -12.83 2.64 14.63
CA ASP A 75 -14.02 3.49 14.64
C ASP A 75 -15.27 2.74 15.18
N THR A 76 -15.32 1.43 14.98
CA THR A 76 -16.46 0.59 15.43
C THR A 76 -16.42 0.30 16.93
N ASP A 77 -15.23 0.20 17.52
CA ASP A 77 -15.05 -0.03 18.97
C ASP A 77 -15.50 1.16 19.84
N THR A 78 -15.40 2.39 19.32
CA THR A 78 -15.79 3.61 20.06
C THR A 78 -17.31 3.80 20.12
N LYS A 79 -18.06 3.31 19.12
CA LYS A 79 -19.50 3.53 19.02
C LYS A 79 -20.35 2.49 19.78
N GLY A 80 -19.77 1.35 20.17
CA GLY A 80 -20.46 0.29 20.92
C GLY A 80 -20.42 0.46 22.46
N ARG A 81 -19.78 1.52 22.96
CA ARG A 81 -19.63 1.81 24.40
C ARG A 81 -20.46 3.00 24.90
N LEU A 82 -21.28 3.61 24.04
CA LEU A 82 -22.18 4.72 24.38
C LEU A 82 -23.63 4.27 24.28
#